data_AF-A0A2D9XN79-F1
#
_entry.id   AF-A0A2D9XN79-F1
#
_cell.length_a   1.000
_cell.length_b   1.000
_cell.length_c   1.000
_cell.angle_alpha   90.00
_cell.angle_beta   90.00
_cell.angle_gamma   90.00
#
_symmetry.space_group_name_H-M   'P 1'
#
loop_
_entity.id
_entity.type
_entity.pdbx_description
1 polymer ?
#
loop_
_entity_poly.entity_id
_entity_poly.type
_entity_poly.pdbx_seq_one_letter_code
_entity_poly.pdbx_strand_id
1 'polypeptide(L)'
;MAHNLFHEKKVLQSVVFLASLVPIIAGISGVLQGTGMVEPVADISLNSHVRYLSGLLLAIGAGFAICIPHIERKTNLFTLLTCIVFVGGLARLLSVTFDGLPDKPMLFGLFMELFLTPVLCFWQRRIAEKIPFHKKYSGEQ
;
A
#
# COMPACT_ATOMS: atom_id res chain seq x y z
N MET A 1 -12.68 -16.00 -23.34
CA MET A 1 -12.92 -14.87 -22.41
C MET A 1 -12.43 -15.16 -20.99
N ALA A 2 -12.78 -16.31 -20.38
CA ALA A 2 -12.39 -16.64 -18.99
C ALA A 2 -10.87 -16.82 -18.77
N HIS A 3 -10.13 -17.37 -19.75
CA HIS A 3 -8.68 -17.57 -19.64
C HIS A 3 -7.90 -16.25 -19.42
N ASN A 4 -8.31 -15.18 -20.11
CA ASN A 4 -7.68 -13.86 -19.98
C ASN A 4 -7.88 -13.25 -18.60
N LEU A 5 -9.01 -13.52 -17.95
CA LEU A 5 -9.33 -12.95 -16.63
C LEU A 5 -8.50 -13.58 -15.51
N PHE A 6 -8.24 -14.89 -15.58
CA PHE A 6 -7.34 -15.58 -14.64
C PHE A 6 -5.90 -15.10 -14.80
N HIS A 7 -5.46 -14.89 -16.04
CA HIS A 7 -4.14 -14.32 -16.32
C HIS A 7 -4.04 -12.87 -15.81
N GLU A 8 -5.04 -12.03 -16.09
CA GLU A 8 -5.11 -10.64 -15.60
C GLU A 8 -5.06 -10.57 -14.07
N LYS A 9 -5.81 -11.45 -13.38
CA LYS A 9 -5.73 -11.60 -11.92
C LYS A 9 -4.31 -11.96 -11.46
N LYS A 10 -3.64 -12.91 -12.12
CA LYS A 10 -2.27 -13.32 -11.76
C LYS A 10 -1.27 -12.19 -11.93
N VAL A 11 -1.39 -11.42 -13.01
CA VAL A 11 -0.55 -10.22 -13.23
C VAL A 11 -0.80 -9.20 -12.12
N LEU A 12 -2.06 -8.90 -11.78
CA LEU A 12 -2.38 -8.00 -10.67
C LEU A 12 -1.78 -8.49 -9.35
N GLN A 13 -1.88 -9.79 -9.04
CA GLN A 13 -1.28 -10.40 -7.85
C GLN A 13 0.24 -10.18 -7.81
N SER A 14 0.93 -10.42 -8.92
CA SER A 14 2.39 -10.20 -9.02
C SER A 14 2.77 -8.73 -8.87
N VAL A 15 2.04 -7.81 -9.49
CA VAL A 15 2.31 -6.37 -9.38
C VAL A 15 2.08 -5.88 -7.95
N VAL A 16 0.98 -6.28 -7.31
CA VAL A 16 0.70 -5.93 -5.91
C VAL A 16 1.73 -6.55 -4.97
N PHE A 17 2.18 -7.77 -5.23
CA PHE A 17 3.28 -8.39 -4.48
C PHE A 17 4.53 -7.50 -4.53
N LEU A 18 5.02 -7.18 -5.74
CA LEU A 18 6.21 -6.34 -5.90
C LEU A 18 6.02 -4.95 -5.29
N ALA A 19 4.86 -4.31 -5.48
CA ALA A 19 4.56 -3.00 -4.92
C ALA A 19 4.52 -3.03 -3.38
N SER A 20 3.99 -4.10 -2.77
CA SER A 20 3.91 -4.26 -1.31
C SER A 20 5.27 -4.48 -0.65
N LEU A 21 6.29 -4.94 -1.38
CA LEU A 21 7.64 -5.06 -0.84
C LEU A 21 8.23 -3.70 -0.47
N VAL A 22 7.88 -2.62 -1.19
CA VAL A 22 8.38 -1.27 -0.92
C VAL A 22 8.02 -0.79 0.51
N PRO A 23 6.74 -0.70 0.92
CA PRO A 23 6.38 -0.30 2.28
C PRO A 23 6.80 -1.32 3.34
N ILE A 24 6.88 -2.62 3.01
CA ILE A 24 7.37 -3.64 3.96
C ILE A 24 8.85 -3.41 4.27
N ILE A 25 9.69 -3.29 3.24
CA ILE A 25 11.13 -3.08 3.41
C ILE A 25 11.38 -1.72 4.05
N ALA A 26 10.77 -0.65 3.55
CA ALA A 26 10.91 0.69 4.13
C ALA A 26 10.43 0.74 5.59
N GLY A 27 9.30 0.10 5.90
CA GLY A 27 8.76 0.02 7.25
C GLY A 27 9.66 -0.77 8.20
N ILE A 28 10.18 -1.94 7.79
CA ILE A 28 11.16 -2.70 8.58
C ILE A 28 12.41 -1.87 8.84
N SER A 29 12.97 -1.27 7.78
CA SER A 29 14.17 -0.43 7.88
C SER A 29 13.97 0.73 8.85
N GLY A 30 12.83 1.43 8.79
CA GLY A 30 12.52 2.56 9.67
C GLY A 30 12.18 2.15 11.10
N VAL A 31 11.56 0.98 11.33
CA VAL A 31 11.34 0.45 12.69
C VAL A 31 12.66 0.12 13.36
N LEU A 32 13.60 -0.51 12.63
CA LEU A 32 14.89 -0.91 13.18
C LEU A 32 15.82 0.28 13.42
N GLN A 33 15.90 1.21 12.47
CA GLN A 33 16.89 2.29 12.47
C GLN A 33 16.36 3.61 13.03
N GLY A 34 15.05 3.87 12.96
CA GLY A 34 14.45 5.15 13.35
C GLY A 34 15.03 6.33 12.56
N THR A 35 15.33 7.44 13.24
CA THR A 35 16.02 8.60 12.62
C THR A 35 17.49 8.35 12.32
N GLY A 36 18.07 7.24 12.82
CA GLY A 36 19.46 6.85 12.60
C GLY A 36 19.80 6.53 11.14
N MET A 37 18.79 6.50 10.25
CA MET A 37 18.99 6.46 8.80
C MET A 37 19.51 7.79 8.22
N VAL A 38 19.35 8.90 8.92
CA VAL A 38 19.57 10.26 8.38
C VAL A 38 20.53 11.09 9.24
N GLU A 39 20.47 11.01 10.57
CA GLU A 39 21.36 11.74 11.48
C GLU A 39 21.62 10.96 12.79
N PRO A 40 22.69 11.27 13.57
CA PRO A 40 22.81 10.81 14.95
C PRO A 40 21.53 11.16 15.70
N VAL A 41 21.00 10.24 16.52
CA VAL A 41 19.70 10.41 17.22
C VAL A 41 19.73 11.66 18.11
N ALA A 42 19.32 12.81 17.56
CA ALA A 42 19.36 14.10 18.24
C ALA A 42 18.10 14.37 19.08
N ASP A 43 16.96 13.79 18.69
CA ASP A 43 15.67 13.94 19.38
C ASP A 43 14.97 12.58 19.55
N ILE A 44 14.74 12.20 20.81
CA ILE A 44 14.08 10.95 21.22
C ILE A 44 12.61 10.93 20.77
N SER A 45 11.92 12.06 20.84
CA SER A 45 10.50 12.19 20.46
C SER A 45 10.34 12.01 18.96
N LEU A 46 11.19 12.66 18.18
CA LEU A 46 11.20 12.51 16.72
C LEU A 46 11.55 11.07 16.31
N ASN A 47 12.56 10.46 16.93
CA ASN A 47 12.94 9.08 16.66
C ASN A 47 11.82 8.07 16.98
N SER A 48 11.13 8.26 18.11
CA SER A 48 9.94 7.47 18.46
C SER A 48 8.82 7.64 17.43
N HIS A 49 8.57 8.88 16.98
CA HIS A 49 7.55 9.17 15.96
C HIS A 49 7.87 8.50 14.62
N VAL A 50 9.12 8.56 14.16
CA VAL A 50 9.57 7.87 12.94
C VAL A 50 9.38 6.36 13.04
N ARG A 51 9.72 5.74 14.18
CA ARG A 51 9.51 4.30 14.40
C ARG A 51 8.03 3.92 14.37
N TYR A 52 7.17 4.75 14.98
CA TYR A 52 5.72 4.55 14.94
C TYR A 52 5.17 4.61 13.50
N LEU A 53 5.52 5.65 12.74
CA LEU A 53 5.09 5.80 11.34
C LEU A 53 5.62 4.65 10.46
N SER A 54 6.85 4.19 10.71
CA SER A 54 7.45 3.06 10.01
C SER A 54 6.71 1.74 10.31
N GLY A 55 6.27 1.56 11.56
CA GLY A 55 5.43 0.42 11.95
C GLY A 55 4.06 0.43 11.26
N LEU A 56 3.44 1.60 11.14
CA LEU A 56 2.20 1.75 10.36
C LEU A 56 2.42 1.45 8.89
N LEU A 57 3.50 1.95 8.28
CA LEU A 57 3.85 1.69 6.89
C LEU A 57 4.06 0.19 6.63
N LEU A 58 4.76 -0.49 7.53
CA LEU A 58 4.94 -1.95 7.50
C LEU A 58 3.59 -2.67 7.56
N ALA A 59 2.72 -2.28 8.49
CA ALA A 59 1.40 -2.88 8.65
C ALA A 59 0.52 -2.68 7.40
N ILE A 60 0.59 -1.51 6.76
CA ILE A 60 -0.09 -1.23 5.49
C ILE A 60 0.44 -2.15 4.38
N GLY A 61 1.76 -2.27 4.26
CA GLY A 61 2.39 -3.17 3.30
C GLY A 61 1.97 -4.64 3.49
N ALA A 62 1.96 -5.10 4.74
CA ALA A 62 1.44 -6.42 5.10
C ALA A 62 -0.06 -6.56 4.78
N GLY A 63 -0.86 -5.51 5.00
CA GLY A 63 -2.27 -5.46 4.63
C GLY A 63 -2.51 -5.70 3.14
N PHE A 64 -1.69 -5.10 2.27
CA PHE A 64 -1.72 -5.38 0.83
C PHE A 64 -1.29 -6.81 0.53
N ALA A 65 -0.24 -7.31 1.19
CA ALA A 65 0.22 -8.69 1.01
C ALA A 65 -0.86 -9.73 1.38
N ILE A 66 -1.62 -9.49 2.46
CA ILE A 66 -2.76 -10.32 2.88
C ILE A 66 -3.87 -10.34 1.82
N CYS A 67 -4.03 -9.26 1.04
CA CYS A 67 -5.02 -9.23 -0.02
C CYS A 67 -4.67 -10.14 -1.20
N ILE A 68 -3.39 -10.44 -1.45
CA ILE A 68 -2.89 -11.08 -2.68
C ILE A 68 -3.60 -12.41 -2.99
N PRO A 69 -3.71 -13.40 -2.08
CA PRO A 69 -4.25 -14.72 -2.44
C PRO A 69 -5.69 -14.69 -2.95
N HIS A 70 -6.50 -13.74 -2.44
CA HIS A 70 -7.92 -13.57 -2.76
C HIS A 70 -8.23 -12.12 -3.14
N ILE A 71 -7.38 -11.52 -3.97
CA ILE A 71 -7.40 -10.10 -4.28
C ILE A 71 -8.74 -9.62 -4.84
N GLU A 72 -9.46 -10.48 -5.56
CA GLU A 72 -10.81 -10.21 -6.10
C GLU A 72 -11.89 -10.10 -5.02
N ARG A 73 -11.67 -10.63 -3.81
CA ARG A 73 -12.64 -10.64 -2.70
C ARG A 73 -12.36 -9.59 -1.63
N LYS A 74 -11.23 -8.87 -1.74
CA LYS A 74 -10.71 -7.99 -0.68
C LYS A 74 -10.88 -6.50 -0.99
N THR A 75 -11.85 -6.15 -1.84
CA THR A 75 -12.09 -4.77 -2.32
C THR A 75 -12.19 -3.74 -1.20
N ASN A 76 -12.88 -4.04 -0.10
CA ASN A 76 -13.05 -3.10 1.01
C ASN A 76 -11.72 -2.81 1.72
N LEU A 77 -10.95 -3.86 2.04
CA LEU A 77 -9.64 -3.72 2.68
C LEU A 77 -8.65 -3.03 1.73
N PHE A 78 -8.62 -3.44 0.46
CA PHE A 78 -7.75 -2.86 -0.55
C PHE A 78 -8.04 -1.37 -0.76
N THR A 79 -9.32 -1.00 -0.81
CA THR A 79 -9.77 0.40 -0.89
C THR A 79 -9.34 1.17 0.35
N LEU A 80 -9.56 0.64 1.55
CA LEU A 80 -9.19 1.30 2.80
C LEU A 80 -7.68 1.59 2.85
N LEU A 81 -6.86 0.58 2.55
CA LEU A 81 -5.40 0.74 2.50
C LEU A 81 -4.99 1.79 1.46
N THR A 82 -5.62 1.76 0.28
CA THR A 82 -5.39 2.76 -0.77
C THR A 82 -5.73 4.17 -0.29
N CYS A 83 -6.86 4.37 0.39
CA CYS A 83 -7.24 5.66 0.93
C CYS A 83 -6.24 6.16 1.98
N ILE A 84 -5.78 5.28 2.87
CA ILE A 84 -4.75 5.63 3.89
C ILE A 84 -3.47 6.10 3.20
N VAL A 85 -2.98 5.34 2.22
CA VAL A 85 -1.76 5.67 1.46
C VAL A 85 -1.93 6.97 0.67
N PHE A 86 -3.07 7.16 0.00
CA PHE A 86 -3.35 8.34 -0.79
C PHE A 86 -3.42 9.60 0.08
N VAL A 87 -4.09 9.55 1.23
CA VAL A 87 -4.14 10.66 2.19
C VAL A 87 -2.74 10.97 2.73
N GLY A 88 -1.94 9.94 3.04
CA GLY A 88 -0.54 10.11 3.42
C GLY A 88 0.29 10.80 2.33
N GLY A 89 0.10 10.41 1.07
CA GLY A 89 0.74 11.04 -0.09
C GLY A 89 0.33 12.50 -0.28
N LEU A 90 -0.93 12.85 -0.04
CA LEU A 90 -1.39 14.25 -0.06
C LEU A 90 -0.72 15.08 1.05
N ALA A 91 -0.62 14.54 2.26
CA ALA A 91 0.11 15.19 3.35
C ALA A 91 1.59 15.39 3.00
N ARG A 92 2.22 14.40 2.35
CA ARG A 92 3.60 14.53 1.87
C ARG A 92 3.73 15.54 0.75
N LEU A 93 2.78 15.61 -0.18
CA LEU A 93 2.76 16.62 -1.24
C LEU A 93 2.68 18.04 -0.67
N LEU A 94 1.89 18.24 0.40
CA LEU A 94 1.87 19.52 1.12
C LEU A 94 3.24 19.86 1.70
N SER A 95 3.93 18.90 2.33
CA SER A 95 5.30 19.13 2.81
C SER A 95 6.24 19.51 1.67
N VAL A 96 6.14 18.91 0.48
CA VAL A 96 6.94 19.34 -0.68
C VAL A 96 6.70 20.81 -1.03
N THR A 97 5.46 21.29 -0.92
CA THR A 97 5.13 22.70 -1.21
C THR A 97 5.63 23.68 -0.16
N PHE A 98 5.76 23.27 1.11
CA PHE A 98 6.18 24.14 2.21
C PHE A 98 7.68 24.05 2.51
N ASP A 99 8.24 22.85 2.47
CA ASP A 99 9.60 22.53 2.94
C ASP A 99 10.58 22.30 1.77
N GLY A 100 10.07 22.09 0.55
CA GLY A 100 10.86 21.90 -0.66
C GLY A 100 10.94 20.45 -1.16
N LEU A 101 11.71 20.24 -2.24
CA LEU A 101 11.81 18.94 -2.89
C LEU A 101 12.61 17.94 -2.05
N PRO A 102 12.05 16.75 -1.77
CA PRO A 102 12.76 15.72 -1.04
C PRO A 102 13.71 14.95 -1.95
N ASP A 103 14.44 14.01 -1.35
CA ASP A 103 15.35 13.14 -2.06
C ASP A 103 14.63 12.15 -3.00
N LYS A 104 15.40 11.51 -3.89
CA LYS A 104 14.85 10.63 -4.94
C LYS A 104 14.01 9.46 -4.39
N PRO A 105 14.42 8.75 -3.31
CA PRO A 105 13.59 7.69 -2.71
C PRO A 105 12.23 8.20 -2.24
N MET A 106 12.17 9.39 -1.63
CA MET A 106 10.92 9.94 -1.14
C MET A 106 10.03 10.46 -2.27
N LEU A 107 10.61 11.02 -3.34
CA LEU A 107 9.86 11.33 -4.58
C LEU A 107 9.26 10.07 -5.22
N PHE A 108 10.01 8.98 -5.25
CA PHE A 108 9.50 7.69 -5.73
C PHE A 108 8.33 7.20 -4.85
N GLY A 109 8.47 7.28 -3.52
CA GLY A 109 7.38 6.99 -2.59
C GLY A 109 6.13 7.86 -2.86
N LEU A 110 6.30 9.16 -3.07
CA LEU A 110 5.20 10.07 -3.38
C LEU A 110 4.48 9.69 -4.69
N PHE A 111 5.22 9.29 -5.73
CA PHE A 111 4.63 8.78 -6.95
C PHE A 111 3.83 7.49 -6.70
N MET A 112 4.37 6.56 -5.91
CA MET A 112 3.69 5.32 -5.56
C MET A 112 2.36 5.61 -4.85
N GLU A 113 2.36 6.55 -3.90
CA GLU A 113 1.21 6.92 -3.09
C GLU A 113 0.08 7.59 -3.89
N LEU A 114 0.43 8.54 -4.76
CA LEU A 114 -0.55 9.36 -5.48
C LEU A 114 -1.00 8.74 -6.80
N PHE A 115 -0.18 7.88 -7.41
CA PHE A 115 -0.48 7.31 -8.74
C PHE A 115 -0.58 5.80 -8.70
N LEU A 116 0.47 5.09 -8.27
CA LEU A 116 0.47 3.63 -8.39
C LEU A 116 -0.64 2.98 -7.55
N THR A 117 -0.74 3.33 -6.26
CA THR A 117 -1.72 2.69 -5.37
C THR A 117 -3.18 2.92 -5.81
N PRO A 118 -3.60 4.15 -6.19
CA PRO A 118 -4.92 4.36 -6.77
C PRO A 118 -5.17 3.55 -8.05
N VAL A 119 -4.21 3.53 -8.99
CA VAL A 119 -4.32 2.75 -10.24
C VAL A 119 -4.51 1.26 -9.95
N LEU A 120 -3.74 0.71 -9.00
CA LEU A 120 -3.89 -0.69 -8.58
C LEU A 120 -5.25 -0.95 -7.94
N CYS A 121 -5.80 0.00 -7.17
CA CYS A 121 -7.13 -0.12 -6.59
C CYS A 121 -8.22 -0.14 -7.66
N PHE A 122 -8.13 0.72 -8.67
CA PHE A 122 -9.07 0.70 -9.79
C PHE A 122 -8.98 -0.62 -10.58
N TRP A 123 -7.77 -1.12 -10.82
CA TRP A 123 -7.58 -2.40 -11.49
C TRP A 123 -8.14 -3.57 -10.66
N GLN A 124 -7.90 -3.59 -9.35
CA GLN A 124 -8.45 -4.59 -8.44
C GLN A 124 -9.98 -4.60 -8.46
N ARG A 125 -10.63 -3.43 -8.41
CA ARG A 125 -12.10 -3.31 -8.48
C ARG A 125 -12.66 -3.89 -9.78
N ARG A 126 -12.04 -3.57 -10.91
CA ARG A 126 -12.41 -4.13 -12.23
C ARG A 126 -12.31 -5.65 -12.26
N ILE A 127 -11.29 -6.24 -11.62
CA ILE A 127 -11.18 -7.71 -11.49
C ILE A 127 -12.29 -8.27 -10.59
N ALA A 128 -12.56 -7.62 -9.45
CA ALA A 128 -13.58 -8.05 -8.51
C ALA A 128 -15.00 -8.06 -9.12
N GLU A 129 -15.33 -7.05 -9.94
CA GLU A 129 -16.61 -6.97 -10.64
C GLU A 129 -16.78 -8.09 -11.69
N LYS A 130 -15.69 -8.50 -12.33
CA LYS A 130 -15.70 -9.53 -13.38
C LYS A 130 -15.67 -10.96 -12.86
N ILE A 131 -15.26 -11.17 -11.60
CA ILE A 131 -15.24 -12.48 -10.96
C ILE A 131 -16.41 -12.53 -9.97
N PRO A 132 -17.63 -12.88 -10.41
CA PRO A 132 -18.78 -12.95 -9.53
C PRO A 132 -18.53 -13.98 -8.43
N PHE A 133 -18.63 -13.54 -7.18
CA PHE A 133 -18.69 -14.45 -6.06
C PHE A 133 -20.04 -15.16 -6.06
N HIS A 134 -20.05 -16.43 -6.45
CA HIS A 134 -21.25 -17.25 -6.34
C HIS A 134 -21.52 -17.50 -4.85
N LYS A 135 -22.38 -16.67 -4.26
CA LYS A 135 -22.91 -16.89 -2.91
C LYS A 135 -23.78 -18.14 -2.99
N LYS A 136 -23.25 -19.28 -2.53
CA LYS A 136 -24.05 -20.50 -2.39
C LYS A 136 -25.14 -20.18 -1.37
N TYR A 137 -26.38 -20.01 -1.82
CA TYR A 137 -27.54 -19.93 -0.95
C TYR A 137 -27.61 -21.23 -0.17
N SER A 138 -27.37 -21.15 1.15
CA SER A 138 -27.70 -22.24 2.05
C SER A 138 -29.05 -21.90 2.68
N GLY A 139 -30.08 -22.58 2.18
CA GLY A 139 -31.25 -23.00 2.94
C GLY A 139 -32.30 -21.94 3.26
N GLU A 140 -33.38 -21.98 2.49
CA GLU A 140 -34.73 -21.86 3.06
C GLU A 140 -34.90 -22.89 4.20
N GLN A 141 -35.33 -22.44 5.38
CA GLN A 141 -36.48 -22.91 6.16
C GLN A 141 -36.56 -22.17 7.49
#